data_AF-A0A7W0WV10-F1
#
_entry.id   AF-A0A7W0WV10-F1
#
_cell.length_a   1.000
_cell.length_b   1.000
_cell.length_c   1.000
_cell.angle_alpha   90.00
_cell.angle_beta   90.00
_cell.angle_gamma   90.00
#
_symmetry.space_group_name_H-M   'P 1'
#
loop_
_entity.id
_entity.type
_entity.pdbx_description
1 polymer ?
#
loop_
_entity_poly.entity_id
_entity_poly.type
_entity_poly.pdbx_seq_one_letter_code
_entity_poly.pdbx_strand_id
1 'polypeptide(L)'
;AYVQTRVIGGANRYELLVAYGTTDQLVLGVSAGTFGKIISLIRAEFPDSNDPFDVVSDLVGLYQDGQQTAVTILHGSTQRTMLAFFDPNESPVPTIFRGVVAGHFNDAAGPRGLDMIAIEDGEAGAPRVWRSNGPTGTEVMAGMANTVPLLGDCAKGSPVRNLCIDGAVFVAWPMSETRDRVIALGQDRAGDPRIITFDPHVQGGSHPATMWPDVTARNARIRAAEVVRGAGKPLLLISISILLEAHLLVCEVGADGMPGTCTDIAEKVGADAICTHATAARIAPVTRFMDAPPTDRELLAICHQRGSPSATTLYRLDAALKPTELLRGLSAARELRIGDIDGNGIDDLLTVDRETSVPTLRIYRQCTAREAKTCGR
;
A
#
# COMPACT_ATOMS: atom_id res chain seq x y z
N ALA A 1 -7.29 -9.21 -25.19
CA ALA A 1 -8.77 -9.17 -25.07
C ALA A 1 -9.28 -7.85 -25.63
N TYR A 2 -10.49 -7.81 -26.17
CA TYR A 2 -11.16 -6.56 -26.56
C TYR A 2 -12.20 -6.21 -25.50
N VAL A 3 -12.19 -4.97 -25.03
CA VAL A 3 -13.12 -4.53 -23.99
C VAL A 3 -14.23 -3.72 -24.63
N GLN A 4 -15.47 -4.16 -24.44
CA GLN A 4 -16.64 -3.50 -24.99
C GLN A 4 -17.55 -3.06 -23.84
N THR A 5 -18.00 -1.82 -23.87
CA THR A 5 -19.03 -1.35 -22.96
C THR A 5 -20.38 -1.49 -23.66
N ARG A 6 -21.36 -2.08 -22.97
CA ARG A 6 -22.74 -2.12 -23.45
C ARG A 6 -23.61 -1.31 -22.50
N VAL A 7 -24.36 -0.37 -23.05
CA VAL A 7 -25.37 0.36 -22.28
C VAL A 7 -26.58 -0.56 -22.10
N ILE A 8 -26.90 -0.88 -20.85
CA ILE A 8 -28.16 -1.58 -20.54
C ILE A 8 -29.25 -0.53 -20.43
N GLY A 9 -30.31 -0.66 -21.24
CA GLY A 9 -31.38 0.33 -21.33
C GLY A 9 -32.04 0.62 -19.98
N GLY A 10 -32.23 1.90 -19.68
CA GLY A 10 -33.13 2.38 -18.62
C GLY A 10 -32.50 2.96 -17.35
N ALA A 11 -31.18 2.83 -17.10
CA ALA A 11 -30.64 3.20 -15.78
C ALA A 11 -29.20 3.80 -15.72
N ASN A 12 -28.63 4.37 -16.79
CA ASN A 12 -27.23 4.85 -16.79
C ASN A 12 -26.22 3.80 -16.28
N ARG A 13 -26.54 2.52 -16.43
CA ARG A 13 -25.67 1.39 -16.04
C ARG A 13 -24.97 0.85 -17.27
N TYR A 14 -23.67 0.65 -17.13
CA TYR A 14 -22.81 0.12 -18.19
C TYR A 14 -22.42 -1.29 -17.80
N GLU A 15 -22.68 -2.22 -18.71
CA GLU A 15 -22.14 -3.56 -18.61
C GLU A 15 -20.74 -3.56 -19.20
N LEU A 16 -19.77 -4.03 -18.42
CA LEU A 16 -18.45 -4.30 -18.94
C LEU A 16 -18.46 -5.70 -19.53
N LEU A 17 -18.36 -5.77 -20.85
CA LEU A 17 -18.22 -7.03 -21.58
C LEU A 17 -16.76 -7.21 -21.94
N VAL A 18 -16.19 -8.35 -21.56
CA VAL A 18 -14.85 -8.75 -21.98
C VAL A 18 -15.00 -9.78 -23.09
N ALA A 19 -14.60 -9.40 -24.31
CA ALA A 19 -14.61 -10.28 -25.47
C ALA A 19 -13.23 -10.88 -25.72
N TYR A 20 -13.20 -12.18 -25.95
CA TYR A 20 -12.02 -12.92 -26.37
C TYR A 20 -12.06 -13.12 -27.86
N GLY A 21 -10.90 -13.20 -28.49
CA GLY A 21 -10.80 -13.70 -29.85
C GLY A 21 -9.84 -14.89 -29.88
N THR A 22 -10.14 -15.87 -30.73
CA THR A 22 -9.07 -16.68 -31.33
C THR A 22 -8.40 -15.84 -32.43
N THR A 23 -7.34 -16.37 -33.04
CA THR A 23 -6.68 -15.75 -34.21
C THR A 23 -7.64 -15.43 -35.38
N ASP A 24 -8.83 -16.03 -35.36
CA ASP A 24 -9.72 -16.22 -36.49
C ASP A 24 -11.18 -15.79 -36.20
N GLN A 25 -11.59 -15.62 -34.93
CA GLN A 25 -12.87 -14.95 -34.61
C GLN A 25 -12.89 -14.26 -33.25
N LEU A 26 -13.69 -13.20 -33.10
CA LEU A 26 -14.12 -12.68 -31.80
C LEU A 26 -15.30 -13.51 -31.28
N VAL A 27 -15.16 -14.04 -30.07
CA VAL A 27 -16.19 -14.73 -29.29
C VAL A 27 -17.09 -13.69 -28.62
N LEU A 28 -18.36 -14.05 -28.38
CA LEU A 28 -19.30 -13.20 -27.66
C LEU A 28 -18.73 -12.78 -26.29
N GLY A 29 -18.79 -11.48 -25.99
CA GLY A 29 -18.27 -10.95 -24.73
C GLY A 29 -19.03 -11.49 -23.52
N VAL A 30 -18.30 -11.85 -22.47
CA VAL A 30 -18.86 -12.29 -21.18
C VAL A 30 -19.00 -11.07 -20.27
N SER A 31 -20.10 -11.00 -19.52
CA SER A 31 -20.32 -9.94 -18.53
C SER A 31 -19.35 -10.11 -17.38
N ALA A 32 -18.43 -9.16 -17.23
CA ALA A 32 -17.50 -9.08 -16.11
C ALA A 32 -18.15 -8.39 -14.89
N GLY A 33 -19.21 -7.62 -15.11
CA GLY A 33 -19.92 -6.90 -14.06
C GLY A 33 -20.73 -5.72 -14.60
N THR A 34 -21.55 -5.16 -13.73
CA THR A 34 -22.30 -3.94 -14.00
C THR A 34 -21.69 -2.78 -13.23
N PHE A 35 -21.32 -1.74 -13.95
CA PHE A 35 -20.74 -0.53 -13.39
C PHE A 35 -21.67 0.66 -13.65
N GLY A 36 -21.42 1.76 -12.95
CA GLY A 36 -21.94 3.06 -13.40
C GLY A 36 -21.22 3.51 -14.69
N LYS A 37 -21.13 4.81 -14.95
CA LYS A 37 -20.51 5.30 -16.19
C LYS A 37 -19.01 5.03 -16.20
N ILE A 38 -18.57 4.07 -17.01
CA ILE A 38 -17.14 3.80 -17.19
C ILE A 38 -16.49 5.01 -17.87
N ILE A 39 -15.48 5.56 -17.20
CA ILE A 39 -14.71 6.72 -17.63
C ILE A 39 -13.46 6.25 -18.37
N SER A 40 -12.74 5.27 -17.81
CA SER A 40 -11.50 4.74 -18.35
C SER A 40 -11.29 3.28 -17.95
N LEU A 41 -10.55 2.55 -18.77
CA LEU A 41 -10.14 1.17 -18.53
C LEU A 41 -8.66 1.08 -18.87
N ILE A 42 -7.87 0.63 -17.92
CA ILE A 42 -6.42 0.49 -18.06
C ILE A 42 -6.07 -0.97 -17.84
N ARG A 43 -5.27 -1.54 -18.73
CA ARG A 43 -4.71 -2.88 -18.50
C ARG A 43 -3.66 -2.77 -17.39
N ALA A 44 -3.77 -3.64 -16.40
CA ALA A 44 -2.79 -3.81 -15.35
C ALA A 44 -2.25 -5.25 -15.40
N GLU A 45 -1.06 -5.43 -14.84
CA GLU A 45 -0.41 -6.72 -14.69
C GLU A 45 -0.06 -6.80 -13.21
N PHE A 46 -0.93 -7.41 -12.41
CA PHE A 46 -0.64 -7.71 -11.01
C PHE A 46 0.03 -9.06 -10.96
N PRO A 47 1.29 -9.14 -10.46
CA PRO A 47 1.94 -10.42 -10.27
C PRO A 47 1.11 -11.27 -9.30
N ASP A 48 0.50 -12.33 -9.79
CA ASP A 48 -0.21 -13.30 -8.97
C ASP A 48 0.35 -14.72 -9.16
N SER A 49 -0.05 -15.60 -8.26
CA SER A 49 0.39 -17.00 -8.27
C SER A 49 -0.44 -17.90 -9.19
N ASN A 50 -1.54 -17.38 -9.73
CA ASN A 50 -2.44 -18.09 -10.65
C ASN A 50 -2.11 -17.82 -12.12
N ASP A 51 -1.19 -16.88 -12.37
CA ASP A 51 -0.66 -16.50 -13.67
C ASP A 51 0.88 -16.58 -13.72
N PRO A 52 1.48 -17.76 -13.48
CA PRO A 52 2.93 -17.95 -13.53
C PRO A 52 3.53 -17.74 -14.93
N PHE A 53 2.71 -17.50 -15.95
CA PHE A 53 3.12 -17.32 -17.34
C PHE A 53 2.72 -15.95 -17.92
N ASP A 54 2.21 -15.03 -17.09
CA ASP A 54 1.86 -13.66 -17.50
C ASP A 54 0.85 -13.61 -18.68
N VAL A 55 -0.06 -14.59 -18.71
CA VAL A 55 -1.08 -14.78 -19.74
C VAL A 55 -2.43 -14.18 -19.34
N VAL A 56 -2.60 -13.82 -18.07
CA VAL A 56 -3.78 -13.16 -17.52
C VAL A 56 -3.55 -11.66 -17.54
N SER A 57 -4.55 -10.93 -18.02
CA SER A 57 -4.50 -9.47 -18.04
C SER A 57 -5.47 -8.94 -17.01
N ASP A 58 -4.96 -8.16 -16.08
CA ASP A 58 -5.80 -7.47 -15.12
C ASP A 58 -6.29 -6.16 -15.71
N LEU A 59 -7.33 -5.63 -15.08
CA LEU A 59 -7.97 -4.43 -15.56
C LEU A 59 -8.35 -3.51 -14.42
N VAL A 60 -7.87 -2.28 -14.49
CA VAL A 60 -8.28 -1.21 -13.60
C VAL A 60 -9.36 -0.40 -14.31
N GLY A 61 -10.56 -0.40 -13.74
CA GLY A 61 -11.69 0.38 -14.24
C GLY A 61 -11.93 1.62 -13.41
N LEU A 62 -11.90 2.79 -14.06
CA LEU A 62 -12.37 4.04 -13.49
C LEU A 62 -13.81 4.27 -13.93
N TYR A 63 -14.73 4.43 -12.98
CA TYR A 63 -16.15 4.61 -13.29
C TYR A 63 -16.81 5.61 -12.35
N GLN A 64 -17.95 6.13 -12.78
CA GLN A 64 -18.77 7.03 -11.99
C GLN A 64 -19.83 6.23 -11.24
N ASP A 65 -19.82 6.30 -9.91
CA ASP A 65 -20.84 5.73 -9.04
C ASP A 65 -21.64 6.86 -8.37
N GLY A 66 -22.85 7.10 -8.88
CA GLY A 66 -23.63 8.29 -8.52
C GLY A 66 -22.88 9.59 -8.84
N GLN A 67 -22.52 10.35 -7.80
CA GLN A 67 -21.76 11.61 -7.91
C GLN A 67 -20.25 11.42 -7.67
N GLN A 68 -19.80 10.21 -7.36
CA GLN A 68 -18.42 9.92 -7.02
C GLN A 68 -17.70 9.20 -8.16
N THR A 69 -16.39 9.32 -8.19
CA THR A 69 -15.53 8.50 -9.05
C THR A 69 -14.98 7.34 -8.23
N ALA A 70 -15.18 6.12 -8.72
CA ALA A 70 -14.73 4.90 -8.10
C ALA A 70 -13.72 4.19 -9.02
N VAL A 71 -12.81 3.44 -8.39
CA VAL A 71 -11.85 2.58 -9.06
C VAL A 71 -12.17 1.14 -8.68
N THR A 72 -12.24 0.26 -9.68
CA THR A 72 -12.28 -1.19 -9.48
C THR A 72 -11.02 -1.81 -10.04
N ILE A 73 -10.56 -2.87 -9.41
CA ILE A 73 -9.50 -3.74 -9.94
C ILE A 73 -10.15 -5.08 -10.26
N LEU A 74 -10.04 -5.50 -11.50
CA LEU A 74 -10.51 -6.80 -11.99
C LEU A 74 -9.27 -7.64 -12.21
N HIS A 75 -9.14 -8.66 -11.37
CA HIS A 75 -8.01 -9.56 -11.37
C HIS A 75 -8.46 -10.95 -11.81
N GLY A 76 -7.73 -11.58 -12.74
CA GLY A 76 -8.04 -12.93 -13.21
C GLY A 76 -8.71 -13.03 -14.59
N SER A 77 -8.75 -14.26 -15.12
CA SER A 77 -9.43 -14.62 -16.37
C SER A 77 -10.95 -14.70 -16.17
N THR A 78 -11.76 -14.13 -17.05
CA THR A 78 -13.23 -14.20 -16.90
C THR A 78 -13.81 -15.62 -17.06
N GLN A 79 -13.04 -16.60 -17.56
CA GLN A 79 -13.45 -18.02 -17.62
C GLN A 79 -12.83 -18.90 -16.52
N ARG A 80 -11.96 -18.35 -15.66
CA ARG A 80 -11.49 -19.01 -14.44
C ARG A 80 -11.39 -17.98 -13.33
N THR A 81 -12.29 -18.14 -12.36
CA THR A 81 -12.15 -17.62 -11.01
C THR A 81 -12.04 -16.09 -10.92
N MET A 82 -13.18 -15.39 -11.06
CA MET A 82 -13.44 -14.43 -9.98
C MET A 82 -13.41 -15.29 -8.71
N LEU A 83 -12.57 -14.95 -7.73
CA LEU A 83 -12.71 -15.52 -6.38
C LEU A 83 -14.20 -15.50 -6.08
N ALA A 84 -14.79 -16.66 -5.80
CA ALA A 84 -16.17 -16.69 -5.35
C ALA A 84 -16.25 -15.65 -4.23
N PHE A 85 -17.22 -14.73 -4.31
CA PHE A 85 -17.47 -13.78 -3.24
C PHE A 85 -17.93 -14.64 -2.05
N PHE A 86 -16.96 -15.17 -1.31
CA PHE A 86 -17.18 -15.78 -0.02
C PHE A 86 -17.36 -14.59 0.90
N ASP A 87 -18.62 -14.27 1.19
CA ASP A 87 -18.94 -13.44 2.34
C ASP A 87 -18.76 -14.34 3.56
N PRO A 88 -17.67 -14.20 4.32
CA PRO A 88 -17.43 -15.08 5.45
C PRO A 88 -18.35 -14.74 6.63
N ASN A 89 -19.24 -13.74 6.48
CA ASN A 89 -20.17 -13.34 7.50
C ASN A 89 -21.23 -14.41 7.76
N GLU A 90 -21.11 -15.04 8.93
CA GLU A 90 -22.21 -15.79 9.53
C GLU A 90 -23.30 -14.86 10.09
N SER A 91 -23.00 -13.56 10.28
CA SER A 91 -23.92 -12.58 10.85
C SER A 91 -24.77 -11.92 9.76
N PRO A 92 -26.10 -11.78 9.96
CA PRO A 92 -26.97 -11.07 9.02
C PRO A 92 -26.78 -9.53 9.08
N VAL A 93 -25.98 -9.03 10.01
CA VAL A 93 -25.69 -7.59 10.14
C VAL A 93 -24.51 -7.24 9.23
N PRO A 94 -24.67 -6.31 8.29
CA PRO A 94 -23.57 -5.86 7.44
C PRO A 94 -22.41 -5.30 8.29
N THR A 95 -21.22 -5.81 8.03
CA THR A 95 -19.97 -5.34 8.59
C THR A 95 -19.14 -4.64 7.52
N ILE A 96 -18.09 -3.93 7.95
CA ILE A 96 -17.22 -3.17 7.05
C ILE A 96 -15.80 -3.68 7.24
N PHE A 97 -15.13 -4.01 6.14
CA PHE A 97 -13.68 -4.21 6.13
C PHE A 97 -12.97 -2.86 6.16
N ARG A 98 -12.07 -2.69 7.12
CA ARG A 98 -11.34 -1.44 7.39
C ARG A 98 -9.90 -1.47 6.93
N GLY A 99 -9.34 -2.66 6.70
CA GLY A 99 -7.97 -2.81 6.25
C GLY A 99 -7.74 -4.15 5.58
N VAL A 100 -6.80 -4.16 4.64
CA VAL A 100 -6.30 -5.37 4.01
C VAL A 100 -4.77 -5.31 3.99
N VAL A 101 -4.13 -6.42 4.30
CA VAL A 101 -2.67 -6.56 4.30
C VAL A 101 -2.30 -7.83 3.57
N ALA A 102 -1.42 -7.73 2.59
CA ALA A 102 -0.78 -8.88 1.97
C ALA A 102 0.61 -9.11 2.58
N GLY A 103 0.99 -10.36 2.81
CA GLY A 103 2.28 -10.73 3.41
C GLY A 103 2.47 -12.24 3.49
N HIS A 104 3.56 -12.68 4.11
CA HIS A 104 3.84 -14.10 4.35
C HIS A 104 3.50 -14.46 5.79
N PHE A 105 2.24 -14.75 6.10
CA PHE A 105 1.80 -14.95 7.49
C PHE A 105 1.82 -16.42 7.92
N ASN A 106 1.80 -17.34 6.97
CA ASN A 106 1.75 -18.77 7.24
C ASN A 106 3.15 -19.37 7.52
N ASP A 107 3.32 -19.94 8.71
CA ASP A 107 4.54 -20.68 9.11
C ASP A 107 4.65 -22.07 8.45
N ALA A 108 3.56 -22.60 7.88
CA ALA A 108 3.57 -23.93 7.30
C ALA A 108 4.52 -23.95 6.08
N ALA A 109 5.43 -24.93 6.04
CA ALA A 109 6.52 -25.11 5.08
C ALA A 109 6.07 -25.39 3.63
N GLY A 110 5.08 -24.66 3.12
CA GLY A 110 4.63 -24.66 1.74
C GLY A 110 5.38 -23.65 0.87
N PRO A 111 5.12 -23.65 -0.45
CA PRO A 111 5.64 -22.64 -1.38
C PRO A 111 5.35 -21.22 -0.90
N ARG A 112 6.26 -20.27 -1.17
CA ARG A 112 6.08 -18.83 -0.90
C ARG A 112 4.82 -18.32 -1.60
N GLY A 113 3.69 -18.34 -0.91
CA GLY A 113 2.46 -17.66 -1.29
C GLY A 113 2.35 -16.34 -0.55
N LEU A 114 1.78 -15.33 -1.20
CA LEU A 114 1.29 -14.14 -0.50
C LEU A 114 -0.06 -14.51 0.12
N ASP A 115 -0.12 -14.47 1.44
CA ASP A 115 -1.35 -14.53 2.21
C ASP A 115 -2.01 -13.15 2.22
N MET A 116 -3.32 -13.12 2.39
CA MET A 116 -4.07 -11.88 2.55
C MET A 116 -4.84 -11.90 3.86
N ILE A 117 -4.70 -10.81 4.60
CA ILE A 117 -5.39 -10.56 5.86
C ILE A 117 -6.39 -9.44 5.64
N ALA A 118 -7.63 -9.64 6.06
CA ALA A 118 -8.65 -8.60 6.01
C ALA A 118 -9.17 -8.32 7.42
N ILE A 119 -9.13 -7.06 7.83
CA ILE A 119 -9.57 -6.61 9.15
C ILE A 119 -10.96 -6.03 9.00
N GLU A 120 -11.89 -6.59 9.75
CA GLU A 120 -13.31 -6.29 9.68
C GLU A 120 -13.78 -5.75 11.03
N ASP A 121 -14.69 -4.77 10.97
CA ASP A 121 -15.47 -4.40 12.14
C ASP A 121 -16.26 -5.62 12.63
N GLY A 122 -16.07 -6.01 13.88
CA GLY A 122 -16.88 -7.08 14.48
C GLY A 122 -18.04 -6.56 15.32
N GLU A 123 -18.75 -7.51 15.91
CA GLU A 123 -19.87 -7.24 16.82
C GLU A 123 -19.37 -6.64 18.14
N ALA A 124 -20.21 -5.78 18.74
CA ALA A 124 -19.96 -5.16 20.06
C ALA A 124 -18.57 -4.50 20.23
N GLY A 125 -17.97 -4.04 19.13
CA GLY A 125 -16.67 -3.37 19.18
C GLY A 125 -15.46 -4.30 19.19
N ALA A 126 -15.60 -5.57 18.82
CA ALA A 126 -14.50 -6.53 18.76
C ALA A 126 -14.15 -6.90 17.30
N PRO A 127 -13.19 -6.20 16.66
CA PRO A 127 -12.78 -6.49 15.29
C PRO A 127 -12.37 -7.94 15.05
N ARG A 128 -12.65 -8.42 13.84
CA ARG A 128 -12.31 -9.74 13.35
C ARG A 128 -11.24 -9.64 12.28
N VAL A 129 -10.30 -10.57 12.32
CA VAL A 129 -9.22 -10.68 11.34
C VAL A 129 -9.42 -11.95 10.54
N TRP A 130 -9.76 -11.78 9.28
CA TRP A 130 -9.94 -12.82 8.29
C TRP A 130 -8.65 -13.11 7.55
N ARG A 131 -8.51 -14.36 7.11
CA ARG A 131 -7.28 -14.89 6.53
C ARG A 131 -7.60 -15.62 5.24
N SER A 132 -6.84 -15.32 4.20
CA SER A 132 -6.74 -16.11 2.98
C SER A 132 -5.30 -16.61 2.88
N ASN A 133 -5.11 -17.93 2.98
CA ASN A 133 -3.79 -18.58 3.05
C ASN A 133 -3.15 -18.80 1.67
N GLY A 134 -3.44 -17.91 0.71
CA GLY A 134 -2.91 -17.97 -0.65
C GLY A 134 -3.26 -19.27 -1.41
N PRO A 135 -2.56 -19.56 -2.52
CA PRO A 135 -2.86 -20.67 -3.44
C PRO A 135 -2.57 -22.06 -2.87
N THR A 136 -1.85 -22.15 -1.75
CA THR A 136 -1.42 -23.42 -1.14
C THR A 136 -2.21 -23.76 0.13
N GLY A 137 -3.03 -22.84 0.62
CA GLY A 137 -3.92 -23.06 1.75
C GLY A 137 -5.38 -23.24 1.32
N THR A 138 -6.23 -23.62 2.27
CA THR A 138 -7.69 -23.52 2.07
C THR A 138 -8.07 -22.04 2.01
N GLU A 139 -8.85 -21.66 0.99
CA GLU A 139 -9.48 -20.34 0.90
C GLU A 139 -10.30 -20.07 2.17
N VAL A 140 -10.53 -18.78 2.50
CA VAL A 140 -11.21 -18.29 3.72
C VAL A 140 -12.32 -19.26 4.16
N MET A 141 -12.16 -19.90 5.33
CA MET A 141 -13.13 -20.85 5.88
C MET A 141 -13.91 -20.22 7.04
N ALA A 142 -15.15 -20.66 7.25
CA ALA A 142 -15.89 -20.39 8.48
C ALA A 142 -15.05 -20.76 9.71
N GLY A 143 -14.95 -19.86 10.70
CA GLY A 143 -14.07 -20.01 11.86
C GLY A 143 -12.62 -19.51 11.71
N MET A 144 -12.24 -18.93 10.56
CA MET A 144 -10.91 -18.32 10.39
C MET A 144 -10.77 -16.92 10.97
N ALA A 145 -11.87 -16.27 11.36
CA ALA A 145 -11.84 -14.97 12.01
C ALA A 145 -11.20 -15.05 13.40
N ASN A 146 -10.07 -14.37 13.58
CA ASN A 146 -9.43 -14.21 14.88
C ASN A 146 -9.78 -12.84 15.48
N THR A 147 -9.98 -12.79 16.79
CA THR A 147 -9.99 -11.54 17.54
C THR A 147 -8.55 -11.14 17.88
N VAL A 148 -8.23 -9.86 17.71
CA VAL A 148 -6.92 -9.30 18.08
C VAL A 148 -7.07 -8.50 19.37
N PRO A 149 -6.40 -8.88 20.47
CA PRO A 149 -6.42 -8.07 21.68
C PRO A 149 -5.84 -6.68 21.40
N LEU A 150 -6.32 -5.68 22.15
CA LEU A 150 -5.94 -4.27 21.97
C LEU A 150 -6.36 -3.62 20.65
N LEU A 151 -6.97 -4.35 19.71
CA LEU A 151 -7.67 -3.78 18.55
C LEU A 151 -9.16 -3.61 18.91
N GLY A 152 -9.78 -2.50 18.52
CA GLY A 152 -11.18 -2.22 18.86
C GLY A 152 -11.87 -1.31 17.85
N ASP A 153 -13.19 -1.42 17.75
CA ASP A 153 -14.03 -0.41 17.08
C ASP A 153 -14.49 0.64 18.11
N CYS A 154 -13.77 1.74 18.10
CA CYS A 154 -13.97 2.88 18.99
C CYS A 154 -15.32 3.59 18.85
N ALA A 155 -16.03 3.39 17.73
CA ALA A 155 -17.40 3.88 17.58
C ALA A 155 -18.40 2.97 18.30
N LYS A 156 -18.06 1.71 18.54
CA LYS A 156 -18.92 0.67 19.14
C LYS A 156 -18.60 0.33 20.59
N GLY A 157 -17.91 1.22 21.31
CA GLY A 157 -17.75 1.09 22.76
C GLY A 157 -16.56 0.25 23.23
N SER A 158 -15.60 -0.06 22.36
CA SER A 158 -14.36 -0.73 22.76
C SER A 158 -13.62 0.00 23.91
N PRO A 159 -12.79 -0.71 24.68
CA PRO A 159 -11.99 -0.12 25.75
C PRO A 159 -11.19 1.10 25.26
N VAL A 160 -11.10 2.13 26.10
CA VAL A 160 -10.51 3.44 25.75
C VAL A 160 -9.07 3.34 25.26
N ARG A 161 -8.31 2.34 25.72
CA ARG A 161 -6.88 2.16 25.38
C ARG A 161 -6.63 1.26 24.18
N ASN A 162 -7.68 0.67 23.59
CA ASN A 162 -7.51 -0.12 22.38
C ASN A 162 -7.21 0.81 21.20
N LEU A 163 -6.38 0.33 20.28
CA LEU A 163 -6.22 0.93 18.97
C LEU A 163 -7.55 0.90 18.24
N CYS A 164 -8.03 2.07 17.83
CA CYS A 164 -9.22 2.22 17.01
C CYS A 164 -8.94 1.70 15.61
N ILE A 165 -9.74 0.72 15.17
CA ILE A 165 -9.69 0.20 13.80
C ILE A 165 -10.02 1.29 12.76
N ASP A 166 -10.88 2.24 13.12
CA ASP A 166 -11.23 3.34 12.25
C ASP A 166 -10.05 4.31 12.08
N GLY A 167 -9.58 4.45 10.83
CA GLY A 167 -8.38 5.22 10.50
C GLY A 167 -7.06 4.54 10.88
N ALA A 168 -7.07 3.27 11.29
CA ALA A 168 -5.85 2.51 11.48
C ALA A 168 -5.17 2.19 10.15
N VAL A 169 -3.84 2.25 10.14
CA VAL A 169 -2.99 1.78 9.06
C VAL A 169 -2.45 0.42 9.42
N PHE A 170 -2.55 -0.53 8.50
CA PHE A 170 -2.06 -1.89 8.68
C PHE A 170 -0.95 -2.18 7.68
N VAL A 171 0.15 -2.78 8.13
CA VAL A 171 1.29 -3.15 7.28
C VAL A 171 1.79 -4.54 7.63
N ALA A 172 2.25 -5.29 6.61
CA ALA A 172 2.95 -6.55 6.81
C ALA A 172 4.38 -6.26 7.26
N TRP A 173 4.82 -6.96 8.28
CA TRP A 173 6.09 -6.74 8.94
C TRP A 173 6.94 -8.01 8.96
N PRO A 174 8.08 -8.06 8.26
CA PRO A 174 8.91 -9.25 8.18
C PRO A 174 9.64 -9.50 9.50
N MET A 175 9.29 -10.60 10.15
CA MET A 175 9.99 -11.15 11.31
C MET A 175 11.15 -12.06 10.90
N SER A 176 11.05 -12.69 9.73
CA SER A 176 12.08 -13.53 9.11
C SER A 176 11.96 -13.48 7.58
N GLU A 177 12.74 -14.30 6.87
CA GLU A 177 12.59 -14.44 5.41
C GLU A 177 11.28 -15.12 4.97
N THR A 178 10.57 -15.74 5.90
CA THR A 178 9.40 -16.58 5.61
C THR A 178 8.19 -16.25 6.46
N ARG A 179 8.30 -15.26 7.35
CA ARG A 179 7.24 -14.94 8.30
C ARG A 179 7.12 -13.46 8.51
N ASP A 180 5.91 -12.98 8.33
CA ASP A 180 5.46 -11.63 8.60
C ASP A 180 4.50 -11.62 9.80
N ARG A 181 4.37 -10.46 10.43
CA ARG A 181 3.30 -10.10 11.37
C ARG A 181 2.57 -8.88 10.84
N VAL A 182 1.40 -8.59 11.40
CA VAL A 182 0.72 -7.33 11.11
C VAL A 182 1.10 -6.31 12.16
N ILE A 183 1.56 -5.13 11.72
CA ILE A 183 1.60 -3.94 12.57
C ILE A 183 0.36 -3.12 12.24
N ALA A 184 -0.40 -2.75 13.28
CA ALA A 184 -1.48 -1.78 13.18
C ALA A 184 -1.06 -0.49 13.90
N LEU A 185 -1.21 0.64 13.21
CA LEU A 185 -0.86 1.97 13.68
C LEU A 185 -2.10 2.86 13.62
N GLY A 186 -2.46 3.53 14.71
CA GLY A 186 -3.62 4.40 14.71
C GLY A 186 -3.68 5.24 15.97
N GLN A 187 -4.90 5.57 16.39
CA GLN A 187 -5.16 6.27 17.65
C GLN A 187 -6.12 5.45 18.50
N ASP A 188 -6.17 5.72 19.79
CA ASP A 188 -7.23 5.23 20.66
C ASP A 188 -8.37 6.24 20.82
N ARG A 189 -9.35 5.96 21.69
CA ARG A 189 -10.51 6.85 21.92
C ARG A 189 -10.13 8.18 22.57
N ALA A 190 -8.98 8.25 23.25
CA ALA A 190 -8.46 9.49 23.81
C ALA A 190 -7.70 10.32 22.76
N GLY A 191 -7.52 9.79 21.55
CA GLY A 191 -6.70 10.41 20.50
C GLY A 191 -5.20 10.20 20.71
N ASP A 192 -4.81 9.33 21.66
CA ASP A 192 -3.41 8.97 21.86
C ASP A 192 -2.99 7.99 20.77
N PRO A 193 -1.82 8.20 20.14
CA PRO A 193 -1.31 7.26 19.15
C PRO A 193 -1.09 5.87 19.77
N ARG A 194 -1.49 4.84 19.02
CA ARG A 194 -1.32 3.44 19.39
C ARG A 194 -0.65 2.69 18.26
N ILE A 195 0.23 1.77 18.64
CA ILE A 195 0.79 0.78 17.74
C ILE A 195 0.65 -0.58 18.41
N ILE A 196 0.14 -1.56 17.68
CA ILE A 196 0.10 -2.95 18.13
C ILE A 196 0.69 -3.81 17.04
N THR A 197 1.33 -4.91 17.45
CA THR A 197 1.68 -5.98 16.52
C THR A 197 0.92 -7.23 16.89
N PHE A 198 0.48 -7.96 15.89
CA PHE A 198 -0.18 -9.25 16.09
C PHE A 198 0.17 -10.22 14.99
N ASP A 199 0.17 -11.49 15.36
CA ASP A 199 0.28 -12.59 14.43
C ASP A 199 -1.14 -13.03 14.04
N PRO A 200 -1.52 -12.96 12.75
CA PRO A 200 -2.87 -13.34 12.36
C PRO A 200 -3.15 -14.84 12.57
N HIS A 201 -2.14 -15.69 12.76
CA HIS A 201 -2.31 -17.12 13.05
C HIS A 201 -2.45 -17.46 14.53
N VAL A 202 -2.02 -16.58 15.44
CA VAL A 202 -2.05 -16.85 16.88
C VAL A 202 -3.21 -16.12 17.55
N GLN A 203 -4.16 -16.86 18.10
CA GLN A 203 -5.22 -16.25 18.92
C GLN A 203 -4.62 -15.61 20.18
N GLY A 204 -4.97 -14.36 20.44
CA GLY A 204 -4.60 -13.67 21.68
C GLY A 204 -3.17 -13.11 21.74
N GLY A 205 -2.37 -13.25 20.68
CA GLY A 205 -1.01 -12.71 20.64
C GLY A 205 -0.96 -11.28 20.10
N SER A 206 -1.04 -10.28 20.98
CA SER A 206 -0.75 -8.88 20.63
C SER A 206 0.35 -8.30 21.50
N HIS A 207 1.31 -7.59 20.92
CA HIS A 207 2.32 -6.86 21.68
C HIS A 207 1.94 -5.37 21.79
N PRO A 208 1.81 -4.81 23.02
CA PRO A 208 1.38 -3.42 23.21
C PRO A 208 2.44 -2.38 22.81
N ALA A 209 1.94 -1.17 22.52
CA ALA A 209 2.69 0.04 22.13
C ALA A 209 3.82 0.44 23.09
N THR A 210 3.84 -0.02 24.34
CA THR A 210 4.88 0.38 25.32
C THR A 210 6.28 -0.10 24.94
N MET A 211 6.41 -0.96 23.93
CA MET A 211 7.69 -1.40 23.37
C MET A 211 8.06 -0.65 22.08
N TRP A 212 7.20 0.25 21.59
CA TRP A 212 7.48 1.10 20.43
C TRP A 212 8.19 2.37 20.91
N PRO A 213 9.19 2.88 20.17
CA PRO A 213 9.81 4.19 20.45
C PRO A 213 8.76 5.29 20.44
N ASP A 214 9.19 6.49 20.82
CA ASP A 214 8.30 7.63 21.06
C ASP A 214 7.71 8.24 19.75
N VAL A 215 7.00 7.42 18.98
CA VAL A 215 5.96 7.81 18.02
C VAL A 215 4.75 8.42 18.78
N THR A 216 4.84 8.54 20.12
CA THR A 216 3.72 8.81 21.02
C THR A 216 3.57 10.26 21.44
N ALA A 217 4.20 11.19 20.70
CA ALA A 217 3.92 12.61 20.84
C ALA A 217 2.39 12.82 20.89
N ARG A 218 1.88 13.34 22.02
CA ARG A 218 0.42 13.45 22.22
C ARG A 218 -0.20 14.20 21.06
N ASN A 219 -1.34 13.71 20.59
CA ASN A 219 -2.06 14.22 19.42
C ASN A 219 -1.39 13.95 18.05
N ALA A 220 -0.34 13.13 17.99
CA ALA A 220 0.17 12.64 16.72
C ALA A 220 -0.92 11.85 15.99
N ARG A 221 -1.20 12.24 14.74
CA ARG A 221 -2.10 11.52 13.83
C ARG A 221 -1.27 10.77 12.81
N ILE A 222 -1.39 9.45 12.83
CA ILE A 222 -0.75 8.56 11.85
C ILE A 222 -1.50 8.69 10.52
N ARG A 223 -0.77 8.94 9.44
CA ARG A 223 -1.34 9.18 8.10
C ARG A 223 -1.10 8.01 7.17
N ALA A 224 0.10 7.44 7.24
CA ALA A 224 0.52 6.32 6.42
C ALA A 224 1.67 5.61 7.13
N ALA A 225 1.85 4.35 6.78
CA ALA A 225 3.01 3.56 7.15
C ALA A 225 3.35 2.62 6.01
N GLU A 226 4.64 2.34 5.85
CA GLU A 226 5.15 1.42 4.84
C GLU A 226 6.35 0.67 5.43
N VAL A 227 6.46 -0.61 5.12
CA VAL A 227 7.66 -1.38 5.43
C VAL A 227 8.51 -1.46 4.18
N VAL A 228 9.73 -0.98 4.30
CA VAL A 228 10.68 -0.97 3.20
C VAL A 228 11.94 -1.74 3.56
N ARG A 229 12.72 -2.16 2.55
CA ARG A 229 14.08 -2.65 2.78
C ARG A 229 15.05 -1.55 2.41
N GLY A 230 15.84 -1.09 3.38
CA GLY A 230 16.95 -0.16 3.18
C GLY A 230 18.24 -0.80 3.67
N ALA A 231 19.27 -0.81 2.82
CA ALA A 231 20.59 -1.39 3.15
C ALA A 231 20.51 -2.83 3.69
N GLY A 232 19.64 -3.65 3.10
CA GLY A 232 19.44 -5.05 3.47
C GLY A 232 18.62 -5.28 4.75
N LYS A 233 18.18 -4.24 5.45
CA LYS A 233 17.36 -4.35 6.67
C LYS A 233 15.93 -3.85 6.44
N PRO A 234 14.92 -4.45 7.09
CA PRO A 234 13.58 -3.90 7.08
C PRO A 234 13.54 -2.62 7.93
N LEU A 235 12.95 -1.58 7.38
CA LEU A 235 12.70 -0.30 8.03
C LEU A 235 11.21 -0.03 8.01
N LEU A 236 10.68 0.50 9.10
CA LEU A 236 9.32 0.99 9.14
C LEU A 236 9.33 2.50 8.91
N LEU A 237 8.66 2.95 7.85
CA LEU A 237 8.39 4.35 7.59
C LEU A 237 7.03 4.69 8.17
N ILE A 238 6.95 5.77 8.95
CA ILE A 238 5.69 6.26 9.52
C ILE A 238 5.55 7.73 9.19
N SER A 239 4.50 8.08 8.44
CA SER A 239 4.08 9.46 8.27
C SER A 239 3.11 9.83 9.37
N ILE A 240 3.48 10.84 10.18
CA ILE A 240 2.62 11.37 11.22
C ILE A 240 2.41 12.88 11.03
N SER A 241 1.36 13.40 11.65
CA SER A 241 1.15 14.84 11.76
C SER A 241 0.95 15.24 13.21
N ILE A 242 1.71 16.22 13.68
CA ILE A 242 1.67 16.77 15.04
C ILE A 242 1.43 18.27 14.90
N LEU A 243 0.35 18.78 15.50
CA LEU A 243 0.03 20.22 15.49
C LEU A 243 0.09 20.87 14.08
N LEU A 244 -0.34 20.14 13.05
CA LEU A 244 -0.32 20.52 11.62
C LEU A 244 1.06 20.42 10.92
N GLU A 245 2.14 20.13 11.63
CA GLU A 245 3.42 19.79 11.01
C GLU A 245 3.45 18.30 10.63
N ALA A 246 3.99 18.00 9.46
CA ALA A 246 4.20 16.63 8.99
C ALA A 246 5.58 16.16 9.43
N HIS A 247 5.64 14.95 9.98
CA HIS A 247 6.88 14.27 10.33
C HIS A 247 6.93 12.93 9.63
N LEU A 248 8.15 12.50 9.31
CA LEU A 248 8.38 11.26 8.62
C LEU A 248 9.44 10.49 9.38
N LEU A 249 8.99 9.51 10.13
CA LEU A 249 9.83 8.73 11.01
C LEU A 249 10.31 7.49 10.28
N VAL A 250 11.59 7.20 10.42
CA VAL A 250 12.20 5.91 10.05
C VAL A 250 12.55 5.19 11.33
N CYS A 251 11.91 4.06 11.55
CA CYS A 251 12.21 3.20 12.69
C CYS A 251 13.02 2.01 12.18
N GLU A 252 14.24 1.86 12.71
CA GLU A 252 14.95 0.60 12.60
C GLU A 252 14.19 -0.46 13.39
N VAL A 253 14.31 -1.71 12.99
CA VAL A 253 13.66 -2.80 13.72
C VAL A 253 14.70 -3.86 14.04
N GLY A 254 14.69 -4.31 15.30
CA GLY A 254 15.55 -5.36 15.82
C GLY A 254 15.28 -6.71 15.18
N ALA A 255 16.19 -7.65 15.42
CA ALA A 255 16.09 -9.03 14.91
C ALA A 255 14.90 -9.81 15.51
N ASP A 256 14.33 -9.32 16.62
CA ASP A 256 13.10 -9.83 17.24
C ASP A 256 11.82 -9.25 16.59
N GLY A 257 11.98 -8.44 15.53
CA GLY A 257 10.88 -7.74 14.86
C GLY A 257 10.27 -6.61 15.69
N MET A 258 10.92 -6.20 16.77
CA MET A 258 10.49 -5.06 17.58
C MET A 258 11.24 -3.80 17.13
N PRO A 259 10.54 -2.67 16.92
CA PRO A 259 11.15 -1.43 16.48
C PRO A 259 12.18 -0.93 17.49
N GLY A 260 13.40 -0.73 17.01
CA GLY A 260 14.43 0.08 17.66
C GLY A 260 14.14 1.56 17.45
N THR A 261 15.14 2.42 17.63
CA THR A 261 14.97 3.88 17.60
C THR A 261 14.34 4.40 16.31
N CYS A 262 13.34 5.27 16.43
CA CYS A 262 12.79 6.05 15.32
C CYS A 262 13.54 7.38 15.19
N THR A 263 13.85 7.77 13.95
CA THR A 263 14.48 9.04 13.60
C THR A 263 13.58 9.81 12.64
N ASP A 264 13.37 11.11 12.87
CA ASP A 264 12.71 11.96 11.88
C ASP A 264 13.68 12.27 10.73
N ILE A 265 13.28 11.95 9.49
CA ILE A 265 14.09 12.21 8.29
C ILE A 265 14.46 13.69 8.19
N ALA A 266 13.56 14.59 8.62
CA ALA A 266 13.82 16.02 8.62
C ALA A 266 15.11 16.38 9.38
N GLU A 267 15.38 15.74 10.52
CA GLU A 267 16.59 16.00 11.32
C GLU A 267 17.88 15.62 10.57
N LYS A 268 17.80 14.66 9.65
CA LYS A 268 18.93 14.23 8.81
C LYS A 268 19.13 15.14 7.62
N VAL A 269 18.04 15.65 7.04
CA VAL A 269 18.06 16.57 5.89
C VAL A 269 18.50 17.98 6.30
N GLY A 270 17.99 18.48 7.42
CA GLY A 270 18.34 19.79 7.98
C GLY A 270 17.23 20.35 8.86
N ALA A 271 17.58 21.23 9.81
CA ALA A 271 16.66 21.73 10.83
C ALA A 271 15.40 22.45 10.28
N ASP A 272 15.47 22.97 9.06
CA ASP A 272 14.37 23.65 8.38
C ASP A 272 13.62 22.76 7.38
N ALA A 273 13.95 21.47 7.29
CA ALA A 273 13.26 20.55 6.39
C ALA A 273 11.96 20.03 7.00
N ILE A 274 10.95 19.82 6.16
CA ILE A 274 9.72 19.09 6.48
C ILE A 274 9.57 17.99 5.43
N CYS A 275 9.70 16.74 5.86
CA CYS A 275 9.56 15.59 4.97
C CYS A 275 8.14 15.03 5.06
N THR A 276 7.47 14.89 3.92
CA THR A 276 6.04 14.51 3.87
C THR A 276 5.81 13.09 3.42
N HIS A 277 6.77 12.51 2.68
CA HIS A 277 6.65 11.17 2.13
C HIS A 277 8.02 10.52 1.97
N ALA A 278 8.11 9.22 2.23
CA ALA A 278 9.24 8.39 1.86
C ALA A 278 8.76 7.03 1.37
N THR A 279 9.57 6.39 0.53
CA THR A 279 9.36 5.04 0.02
C THR A 279 10.72 4.48 -0.40
N ALA A 280 10.81 3.19 -0.73
CA ALA A 280 12.08 2.59 -1.13
C ALA A 280 12.07 2.10 -2.57
N ALA A 281 12.98 2.64 -3.38
CA ALA A 281 13.04 2.43 -4.81
C ALA A 281 14.35 1.77 -5.22
N ARG A 282 14.31 0.97 -6.29
CA ARG A 282 15.51 0.59 -7.04
C ARG A 282 15.89 1.78 -7.89
N ILE A 283 16.99 2.43 -7.52
CA ILE A 283 17.52 3.58 -8.23
C ILE A 283 18.90 3.24 -8.74
N ALA A 284 19.08 3.43 -10.02
CA ALA A 284 20.37 3.28 -10.65
C ALA A 284 20.59 4.45 -11.61
N PRO A 285 21.79 5.04 -11.65
CA PRO A 285 22.17 5.86 -12.78
C PRO A 285 22.07 4.99 -14.04
N VAL A 286 21.12 5.31 -14.93
CA VAL A 286 20.95 4.49 -16.14
C VAL A 286 22.13 4.77 -17.07
N THR A 287 22.97 3.77 -17.28
CA THR A 287 24.12 3.78 -18.19
C THR A 287 23.76 3.12 -19.53
N ARG A 288 24.53 3.40 -20.59
CA ARG A 288 24.22 2.89 -21.96
C ARG A 288 24.24 1.37 -22.00
N PHE A 289 25.08 0.79 -21.17
CA PHE A 289 25.13 -0.61 -20.84
C PHE A 289 24.90 -0.67 -19.35
N MET A 290 23.72 -1.13 -18.94
CA MET A 290 23.46 -1.39 -17.54
C MET A 290 23.91 -2.81 -17.23
N ASP A 291 24.64 -2.95 -16.14
CA ASP A 291 24.71 -4.23 -15.44
C ASP A 291 23.30 -4.60 -14.93
N ALA A 292 23.14 -5.82 -14.41
CA ALA A 292 21.87 -6.22 -13.82
C ALA A 292 21.38 -5.15 -12.82
N PRO A 293 20.09 -4.76 -12.87
CA PRO A 293 19.57 -3.71 -11.99
C PRO A 293 19.84 -4.07 -10.53
N PRO A 294 20.12 -3.07 -9.67
CA PRO A 294 20.38 -3.32 -8.27
C PRO A 294 19.19 -4.06 -7.65
N THR A 295 19.49 -5.13 -6.92
CA THR A 295 18.48 -5.86 -6.14
C THR A 295 18.05 -5.08 -4.91
N ASP A 296 18.95 -4.21 -4.43
CA ASP A 296 18.73 -3.41 -3.24
C ASP A 296 17.88 -2.18 -3.55
N ARG A 297 16.96 -1.89 -2.64
CA ARG A 297 16.17 -0.67 -2.66
C ARG A 297 16.82 0.38 -1.76
N GLU A 298 16.89 1.60 -2.26
CA GLU A 298 17.36 2.77 -1.53
C GLU A 298 16.16 3.57 -1.02
N LEU A 299 16.30 4.20 0.16
CA LEU A 299 15.24 5.02 0.73
C LEU A 299 15.21 6.38 0.03
N LEU A 300 14.03 6.80 -0.42
CA LEU A 300 13.76 8.12 -0.95
C LEU A 300 12.88 8.90 0.00
N ALA A 301 13.13 10.20 0.13
CA ALA A 301 12.24 11.10 0.84
C ALA A 301 11.99 12.39 0.06
N ILE A 302 10.74 12.83 0.08
CA ILE A 302 10.33 14.14 -0.40
C ILE A 302 10.28 15.09 0.80
N CYS A 303 11.09 16.14 0.74
CA CYS A 303 11.13 17.17 1.76
C CYS A 303 11.02 18.57 1.14
N HIS A 304 10.48 19.50 1.91
CA HIS A 304 10.39 20.91 1.54
C HIS A 304 10.91 21.77 2.68
N GLN A 305 11.30 23.01 2.37
CA GLN A 305 11.73 23.94 3.40
C GLN A 305 10.52 24.47 4.17
N ARG A 306 10.63 24.55 5.50
CA ARG A 306 9.63 25.17 6.38
C ARG A 306 9.35 26.59 5.89
N GLY A 307 8.07 26.90 5.69
CA GLY A 307 7.62 28.19 5.14
C GLY A 307 7.70 28.33 3.61
N SER A 308 8.30 27.38 2.89
CA SER A 308 8.37 27.37 1.41
C SER A 308 7.92 26.03 0.83
N PRO A 309 6.62 25.69 0.93
CA PRO A 309 6.08 24.40 0.49
C PRO A 309 6.13 24.17 -1.03
N SER A 310 6.37 25.20 -1.83
CA SER A 310 6.45 25.12 -3.29
C SER A 310 7.80 24.62 -3.80
N ALA A 311 8.85 24.67 -2.96
CA ALA A 311 10.18 24.20 -3.30
C ALA A 311 10.41 22.83 -2.65
N THR A 312 10.00 21.78 -3.35
CA THR A 312 10.21 20.41 -2.92
C THR A 312 11.52 19.84 -3.47
N THR A 313 12.23 19.08 -2.64
CA THR A 313 13.47 18.39 -2.97
C THR A 313 13.31 16.90 -2.68
N LEU A 314 13.74 16.06 -3.62
CA LEU A 314 13.85 14.62 -3.47
C LEU A 314 15.26 14.28 -2.98
N TYR A 315 15.32 13.57 -1.86
CA TYR A 315 16.54 13.05 -1.28
C TYR A 315 16.59 11.54 -1.39
N ARG A 316 17.76 11.00 -1.72
CA ARG A 316 18.14 9.62 -1.45
C ARG A 316 18.78 9.55 -0.08
N LEU A 317 18.41 8.57 0.73
CA LEU A 317 19.01 8.30 2.03
C LEU A 317 19.76 6.97 1.98
N ASP A 318 21.02 6.99 2.44
CA ASP A 318 21.81 5.76 2.58
C ASP A 318 21.42 4.96 3.84
N ALA A 319 22.14 3.86 4.09
CA ALA A 319 21.96 3.01 5.26
C ALA A 319 22.02 3.75 6.61
N ALA A 320 22.77 4.84 6.67
CA ALA A 320 22.93 5.67 7.86
C ALA A 320 21.96 6.87 7.87
N LEU A 321 20.96 6.86 6.98
CA LEU A 321 20.03 7.94 6.71
C LEU A 321 20.73 9.26 6.33
N LYS A 322 21.91 9.18 5.72
CA LYS A 322 22.60 10.37 5.21
C LYS A 322 21.95 10.78 3.88
N PRO A 323 21.42 12.01 3.77
CA PRO A 323 20.72 12.45 2.58
C PRO A 323 21.71 12.85 1.46
N THR A 324 21.35 12.50 0.24
CA THR A 324 21.93 12.99 -1.01
C THR A 324 20.80 13.59 -1.84
N GLU A 325 20.91 14.85 -2.21
CA GLU A 325 19.94 15.51 -3.09
C GLU A 325 19.96 14.84 -4.47
N LEU A 326 18.80 14.37 -4.92
CA LEU A 326 18.63 13.81 -6.27
C LEU A 326 18.01 14.83 -7.23
N LEU A 327 16.97 15.52 -6.77
CA LEU A 327 16.20 16.45 -7.60
C LEU A 327 15.67 17.59 -6.74
N ARG A 328 15.78 18.82 -7.24
CA ARG A 328 15.30 20.04 -6.57
C ARG A 328 14.27 20.74 -7.46
N GLY A 329 13.36 21.49 -6.83
CA GLY A 329 12.38 22.28 -7.57
C GLY A 329 11.22 21.44 -8.09
N LEU A 330 10.93 20.33 -7.42
CA LEU A 330 9.70 19.58 -7.63
C LEU A 330 8.52 20.48 -7.27
N SER A 331 7.60 20.66 -8.21
CA SER A 331 6.43 21.53 -8.14
C SER A 331 5.45 21.08 -7.05
N ALA A 332 5.64 21.56 -5.82
CA ALA A 332 4.83 21.24 -4.64
C ALA A 332 4.46 19.75 -4.50
N ALA A 333 5.34 18.84 -4.96
CA ALA A 333 5.11 17.41 -4.85
C ALA A 333 4.92 17.04 -3.37
N ARG A 334 3.80 16.38 -3.05
CA ARG A 334 3.49 15.96 -1.68
C ARG A 334 3.59 14.46 -1.47
N GLU A 335 3.52 13.72 -2.56
CA GLU A 335 3.44 12.27 -2.58
C GLU A 335 4.37 11.73 -3.66
N LEU A 336 5.05 10.63 -3.33
CA LEU A 336 5.92 9.90 -4.22
C LEU A 336 5.33 8.50 -4.38
N ARG A 337 5.20 8.05 -5.62
CA ARG A 337 4.95 6.64 -5.93
C ARG A 337 6.09 6.14 -6.78
N ILE A 338 6.34 4.86 -6.69
CA ILE A 338 7.44 4.21 -7.39
C ILE A 338 6.91 2.96 -8.08
N GLY A 339 7.46 2.66 -9.24
CA GLY A 339 7.12 1.47 -9.98
C GLY A 339 7.94 1.37 -11.24
N ASP A 340 8.24 0.14 -11.65
CA ASP A 340 8.90 -0.15 -12.91
C ASP A 340 7.86 -0.06 -14.04
N ILE A 341 7.62 1.15 -14.56
CA ILE A 341 6.53 1.40 -15.53
C ILE A 341 6.92 0.89 -16.92
N ASP A 342 8.20 0.88 -17.25
CA ASP A 342 8.69 0.46 -18.57
C ASP A 342 9.24 -0.98 -18.60
N GLY A 343 9.28 -1.67 -17.46
CA GLY A 343 9.66 -3.08 -17.33
C GLY A 343 11.17 -3.32 -17.41
N ASN A 344 11.98 -2.32 -17.11
CA ASN A 344 13.44 -2.40 -17.20
C ASN A 344 14.13 -2.88 -15.90
N GLY A 345 13.35 -3.13 -14.85
CA GLY A 345 13.81 -3.57 -13.53
C GLY A 345 14.21 -2.43 -12.57
N ILE A 346 14.11 -1.18 -13.01
CA ILE A 346 14.40 0.05 -12.24
C ILE A 346 13.08 0.75 -11.97
N ASP A 347 12.93 1.29 -10.76
CA ASP A 347 11.67 1.94 -10.41
C ASP A 347 11.67 3.39 -10.94
N ASP A 348 10.68 3.74 -11.75
CA ASP A 348 10.37 5.12 -12.13
C ASP A 348 9.73 5.86 -10.95
N LEU A 349 9.91 7.18 -10.92
CA LEU A 349 9.33 8.03 -9.88
C LEU A 349 8.09 8.72 -10.40
N LEU A 350 6.99 8.63 -9.66
CA LEU A 350 5.77 9.37 -9.94
C LEU A 350 5.52 10.35 -8.82
N THR A 351 5.33 11.63 -9.13
CA THR A 351 4.85 12.61 -8.16
C THR A 351 3.42 13.04 -8.48
N VAL A 352 2.63 13.23 -7.43
CA VAL A 352 1.32 13.87 -7.52
C VAL A 352 1.46 15.30 -7.01
N ASP A 353 1.44 16.23 -7.95
CA ASP A 353 1.58 17.65 -7.69
C ASP A 353 0.18 18.26 -7.56
N ARG A 354 -0.04 19.02 -6.49
CA ARG A 354 -1.33 19.68 -6.21
C ARG A 354 -1.24 21.21 -6.27
N GLU A 355 -0.45 21.74 -7.20
CA GLU A 355 -0.28 23.19 -7.38
C GLU A 355 -1.54 23.89 -7.89
N THR A 356 -2.41 23.17 -8.61
CA THR A 356 -3.66 23.71 -9.17
C THR A 356 -4.87 22.93 -8.65
N SER A 357 -6.08 23.37 -9.00
CA SER A 357 -7.30 22.61 -8.73
C SER A 357 -7.32 21.22 -9.40
N VAL A 358 -6.43 20.98 -10.36
CA VAL A 358 -6.26 19.69 -11.04
C VAL A 358 -4.95 19.06 -10.57
N PRO A 359 -4.99 17.91 -9.87
CA PRO A 359 -3.78 17.15 -9.56
C PRO A 359 -3.02 16.80 -10.85
N THR A 360 -1.73 17.14 -10.89
CA THR A 360 -0.87 16.80 -12.02
C THR A 360 0.00 15.61 -11.63
N LEU A 361 -0.11 14.51 -12.37
CA LEU A 361 0.78 13.38 -12.25
C LEU A 361 2.03 13.64 -13.11
N ARG A 362 3.21 13.65 -12.49
CA ARG A 362 4.49 13.72 -13.21
C ARG A 362 5.22 12.41 -13.07
N ILE A 363 5.80 11.94 -14.17
CA ILE A 363 6.60 10.72 -14.21
C ILE A 363 8.02 11.13 -14.54
N TYR A 364 8.94 10.87 -13.61
CA TYR A 364 10.37 11.01 -13.79
C TYR A 364 10.91 9.62 -14.07
N ARG A 365 11.05 9.31 -15.36
CA ARG A 365 11.76 8.11 -15.75
C ARG A 365 13.22 8.25 -15.37
N GLN A 366 13.81 7.23 -14.77
CA GLN A 366 15.25 7.28 -14.50
C GLN A 366 15.97 7.32 -15.86
N CYS A 367 16.55 8.47 -16.21
CA CYS A 367 16.92 8.77 -17.60
C CYS A 367 18.00 7.84 -18.13
N THR A 368 17.64 7.04 -19.15
CA THR A 368 18.57 6.33 -20.03
C THR A 368 19.72 7.20 -20.51
N ALA A 369 20.92 6.63 -20.55
CA ALA A 369 22.24 7.26 -20.71
C ALA A 369 22.53 8.11 -21.96
N ARG A 370 21.53 8.63 -22.67
CA ARG A 370 21.78 9.44 -23.86
C ARG A 370 21.98 10.92 -23.57
N GLU A 371 21.57 11.47 -22.42
CA GLU A 371 21.87 12.88 -22.09
C GLU A 371 22.05 13.12 -20.58
N ALA A 372 23.27 12.98 -20.08
CA ALA A 372 23.60 13.35 -18.70
C ALA A 372 23.49 14.88 -18.40
N LYS A 373 23.22 15.72 -19.42
CA LYS A 373 23.01 17.16 -19.27
C LYS A 373 21.56 17.56 -18.95
N THR A 374 20.60 16.63 -18.97
CA THR A 374 19.17 16.90 -18.72
C THR A 374 18.65 16.41 -17.36
N CYS A 375 19.49 15.73 -16.57
CA CYS A 375 19.12 15.24 -15.22
C CYS A 375 19.46 16.23 -14.08
N GLY A 376 19.63 17.51 -14.40
CA GLY A 376 20.10 18.52 -13.45
C GLY A 376 19.97 19.94 -13.98
N ARG A 377 18.74 20.35 -14.29
CA ARG A 377 18.19 21.69 -14.08
C ARG A 377 16.69 21.68 -14.20
#